data_AF-A0A7S2GP44-F1
#
_entry.id   AF-A0A7S2GP44-F1
#
_cell.length_a   1.000
_cell.length_b   1.000
_cell.length_c   1.000
_cell.angle_alpha   90.00
_cell.angle_beta   90.00
_cell.angle_gamma   90.00
#
_symmetry.space_group_name_H-M   'P 1'
#
loop_
_entity.id
_entity.type
_entity.pdbx_description
1 polymer ?
#
loop_
_entity_poly.entity_id
_entity_poly.type
_entity_poly.pdbx_seq_one_letter_code
_entity_poly.pdbx_strand_id
1 'polypeptide(L)'
;LFIRSPNGLHGVGQHRDAFVPNPSAVSSQQVEWFYFVGQLLGLALRQKETQLGLSLPSVVWKQLVSQPLDESDLGSFDSLCRQSLHKLRRIVDEGIDESNFSDVIFETFTTQLSD
;
A
#
# COMPACT_ATOMS: atom_id res chain seq x y z
N LEU A 1 9.68 7.67 -7.83
CA LEU A 1 9.91 6.28 -7.37
C LEU A 1 8.85 5.86 -6.38
N PHE A 2 8.69 6.58 -5.27
CA PHE A 2 7.69 6.28 -4.26
C PHE A 2 6.64 7.39 -4.16
N ILE A 3 5.47 7.03 -3.64
CA ILE A 3 4.38 7.94 -3.28
C ILE A 3 4.02 7.73 -1.81
N ARG A 4 3.41 8.74 -1.20
CA ARG A 4 2.92 8.61 0.18
C ARG A 4 1.83 7.54 0.25
N SER A 5 1.82 6.73 1.29
CA SER A 5 0.76 5.72 1.49
C SER A 5 -0.63 6.37 1.59
N PRO A 6 -1.70 5.68 1.16
CA PRO A 6 -3.08 6.13 1.38
C PRO A 6 -3.39 6.46 2.85
N ASN A 7 -2.91 5.66 3.81
CA ASN A 7 -2.99 5.96 5.25
C ASN A 7 -2.37 7.34 5.57
N GLY A 8 -1.19 7.62 5.02
CA GLY A 8 -0.53 8.91 5.16
C GLY A 8 -1.33 10.04 4.53
N LEU A 9 -1.80 9.89 3.29
CA LEU A 9 -2.59 10.89 2.57
C LEU A 9 -3.87 11.28 3.32
N HIS A 10 -4.61 10.29 3.83
CA HIS A 10 -5.87 10.50 4.53
C HIS A 10 -5.70 10.74 6.04
N GLY A 11 -4.49 10.57 6.58
CA GLY A 11 -4.21 10.76 8.01
C GLY A 11 -4.79 9.69 8.93
N VAL A 12 -5.19 8.53 8.39
CA VAL A 12 -5.84 7.42 9.11
C VAL A 12 -4.92 6.19 9.16
N GLY A 13 -5.22 5.24 10.05
CA GLY A 13 -4.49 3.97 10.12
C GLY A 13 -3.08 4.06 10.68
N GLN A 14 -2.30 3.00 10.45
CA GLN A 14 -0.89 2.88 10.86
C GLN A 14 0.06 3.39 9.77
N HIS A 15 1.33 3.61 10.11
CA HIS A 15 2.40 3.97 9.16
C HIS A 15 2.07 5.17 8.25
N ARG A 16 1.56 6.26 8.84
CA ARG A 16 1.13 7.48 8.13
C ARG A 16 2.30 8.29 7.54
N ASP A 17 3.51 7.94 7.94
CA ASP A 17 4.81 8.40 7.44
C ASP A 17 5.37 7.50 6.32
N ALA A 18 4.77 6.33 6.07
CA ALA A 18 5.30 5.38 5.11
C ALA A 18 4.99 5.72 3.65
N PHE A 19 5.86 5.23 2.79
CA PHE A 19 5.81 5.36 1.34
C PHE A 19 5.60 3.99 0.69
N VAL A 20 4.91 3.97 -0.45
CA VAL A 20 4.72 2.78 -1.29
C VAL A 20 5.36 3.03 -2.67
N PRO A 21 5.84 1.98 -3.36
CA PRO A 21 6.29 2.12 -4.74
C PRO A 21 5.20 2.77 -5.60
N ASN A 22 5.57 3.76 -6.41
CA ASN A 22 4.65 4.37 -7.37
C ASN A 22 4.43 3.39 -8.54
N PRO A 23 3.21 2.89 -8.77
CA PRO A 23 2.93 1.98 -9.88
C PRO A 23 3.30 2.55 -11.26
N SER A 24 3.26 3.87 -11.44
CA SER A 24 3.62 4.55 -12.69
C SER A 24 5.12 4.85 -12.82
N ALA A 25 5.96 4.45 -11.85
CA ALA A 25 7.41 4.65 -11.93
C ALA A 25 8.10 3.53 -12.74
N VAL A 26 7.74 3.41 -14.02
CA VAL A 26 8.12 2.28 -14.90
C VAL A 26 9.19 2.61 -15.94
N SER A 27 9.66 3.86 -16.04
CA SER A 27 10.66 4.23 -17.04
C SER A 27 12.00 3.52 -16.78
N SER A 28 12.80 3.28 -17.82
CA SER A 28 14.11 2.61 -17.68
C SER A 28 14.99 3.30 -16.62
N GLN A 29 14.97 4.64 -16.59
CA GLN A 29 15.70 5.42 -15.58
C GLN A 29 15.17 5.20 -14.16
N GLN A 30 13.85 5.11 -13.99
CA GLN A 30 13.23 4.86 -12.68
C GLN A 30 13.53 3.45 -12.18
N VAL A 31 13.56 2.47 -13.09
CA VAL A 31 13.98 1.09 -12.78
C VAL A 31 15.43 1.06 -12.31
N GLU A 32 16.34 1.76 -13.00
CA GLU A 32 17.73 1.93 -12.53
C GLU A 32 17.81 2.56 -11.14
N TRP A 33 16.98 3.55 -10.86
CA TRP A 33 16.94 4.14 -9.52
C TRP A 33 16.38 3.19 -8.47
N PHE A 34 15.43 2.30 -8.80
CA PHE A 34 15.00 1.25 -7.88
C PHE A 34 16.13 0.26 -7.57
N TYR A 35 16.98 -0.10 -8.56
CA TYR A 35 18.19 -0.88 -8.28
C TYR A 35 19.12 -0.15 -7.30
N PHE A 36 19.33 1.15 -7.50
CA PHE A 36 20.14 1.96 -6.59
C PHE A 36 19.54 2.02 -5.17
N VAL A 37 18.23 2.20 -5.04
CA VAL A 37 17.54 2.14 -3.74
C VAL A 37 17.73 0.77 -3.08
N GLY A 38 17.67 -0.32 -3.84
CA GLY A 38 17.95 -1.66 -3.33
C GLY A 38 19.38 -1.81 -2.79
N GLN A 39 20.37 -1.19 -3.45
CA GLN A 39 21.75 -1.14 -2.95
C GLN A 39 21.85 -0.36 -1.63
N LEU A 40 21.19 0.80 -1.52
CA LEU A 40 21.15 1.60 -0.29
C LEU A 40 20.47 0.84 0.86
N LEU A 41 19.35 0.15 0.59
CA LEU A 41 18.69 -0.71 1.56
C LEU A 41 19.63 -1.83 2.04
N GLY A 42 20.33 -2.49 1.11
CA GLY A 42 21.31 -3.52 1.45
C GLY A 42 22.52 -2.97 2.23
N LEU A 43 22.88 -1.70 2.04
CA LEU A 43 23.92 -1.02 2.83
C LEU A 43 23.43 -0.76 4.25
N ALA A 44 22.24 -0.15 4.39
CA ALA A 44 21.61 0.16 5.67
C ALA A 44 21.37 -1.10 6.53
N LEU A 45 21.07 -2.24 5.91
CA LEU A 45 20.91 -3.51 6.63
C LEU A 45 22.24 -4.11 7.12
N ARG A 46 23.36 -3.82 6.44
CA ARG A 46 24.68 -4.40 6.75
C ARG A 46 25.55 -3.51 7.63
N GLN A 47 25.36 -2.20 7.57
CA GLN A 47 26.16 -1.21 8.29
C GLN A 47 25.31 -0.51 9.34
N LYS A 48 25.78 -0.46 10.59
CA LYS A 48 25.01 0.13 11.70
C LYS A 48 24.88 1.65 11.60
N GLU A 49 25.83 2.29 10.93
CA GLU A 49 25.94 3.74 10.80
C GLU A 49 25.06 4.29 9.67
N THR A 50 24.63 3.45 8.74
CA THR A 50 23.80 3.87 7.60
C THR A 50 22.33 3.74 7.97
N GLN A 51 21.65 4.87 8.18
CA GLN A 51 20.21 4.92 8.38
C GLN A 51 19.53 5.50 7.15
N LEU A 52 18.56 4.76 6.59
CA LEU A 52 17.73 5.25 5.50
C LEU A 52 16.43 5.82 6.08
N GLY A 53 16.20 7.11 5.90
CA GLY A 53 14.95 7.80 6.30
C GLY A 53 13.75 7.45 5.41
N LEU A 54 13.59 6.18 5.05
CA LEU A 54 12.55 5.66 4.18
C LEU A 54 11.71 4.63 4.94
N SER A 55 10.53 5.05 5.38
CA SER A 55 9.54 4.19 6.03
C SER A 55 8.74 3.45 4.96
N LEU A 56 8.74 2.11 5.00
CA LEU A 56 8.08 1.24 4.02
C LEU A 56 7.12 0.28 4.76
N PRO A 57 5.90 0.05 4.25
CA PRO A 57 4.93 -0.86 4.87
C PRO A 57 5.33 -2.33 4.71
N SER A 58 4.69 -3.21 5.49
CA SER A 58 5.00 -4.65 5.54
C SER A 58 4.94 -5.32 4.18
N VAL A 59 4.05 -4.87 3.29
CA VAL A 59 3.94 -5.40 1.92
C VAL A 59 5.26 -5.35 1.16
N VAL A 60 6.05 -4.27 1.29
CA VAL A 60 7.33 -4.16 0.57
C VAL A 60 8.34 -5.15 1.13
N TRP A 61 8.46 -5.22 2.45
CA TRP A 61 9.41 -6.12 3.10
C TRP A 61 9.08 -7.59 2.85
N LYS A 62 7.81 -7.97 3.02
CA LYS A 62 7.36 -9.35 2.79
C LYS A 62 7.60 -9.78 1.35
N GLN A 63 7.35 -8.92 0.36
CA GLN A 63 7.63 -9.23 -1.04
C GLN A 63 9.13 -9.45 -1.30
N LEU A 64 10.02 -8.62 -0.72
CA LEU A 64 11.47 -8.78 -0.87
C LEU A 64 11.99 -10.13 -0.33
N VAL A 65 11.36 -10.68 0.71
CA VAL A 65 11.72 -11.97 1.29
C VAL A 65 10.77 -13.11 0.87
N SER A 66 9.93 -12.89 -0.14
CA SER A 66 8.96 -13.87 -0.66
C SER A 66 8.02 -14.46 0.41
N GLN A 67 7.67 -13.66 1.42
CA GLN A 67 6.66 -14.04 2.42
C GLN A 67 5.25 -13.79 1.88
N PRO A 68 4.28 -14.66 2.23
CA PRO A 68 2.89 -14.49 1.83
C PRO A 68 2.30 -13.23 2.47
N LEU A 69 1.45 -12.55 1.71
CA LEU A 69 0.69 -11.39 2.18
C LEU A 69 -0.66 -11.82 2.77
N ASP A 70 -1.14 -11.05 3.72
CA ASP A 70 -2.46 -11.21 4.32
C ASP A 70 -3.21 -9.86 4.37
N GLU A 71 -4.46 -9.89 4.85
CA GLU A 71 -5.31 -8.69 4.90
C GLU A 71 -4.73 -7.58 5.79
N SER A 72 -3.93 -7.93 6.80
CA SER A 72 -3.31 -6.96 7.70
C SER A 72 -2.26 -6.12 6.98
N ASP A 73 -1.60 -6.68 5.96
CA ASP A 73 -0.64 -5.96 5.13
C ASP A 73 -1.32 -4.83 4.35
N LEU A 74 -2.54 -5.04 3.84
CA LEU A 74 -3.32 -3.98 3.20
C LEU A 74 -3.63 -2.86 4.21
N GLY A 75 -4.09 -3.22 5.41
CA GLY A 75 -4.39 -2.24 6.46
C GLY A 75 -3.17 -1.42 6.90
N SER A 76 -1.96 -1.97 6.73
CA SER A 76 -0.71 -1.29 7.11
C SER A 76 -0.45 -0.01 6.31
N PHE A 77 -0.97 0.09 5.07
CA PHE A 77 -0.78 1.26 4.20
C PHE A 77 -2.08 1.84 3.62
N ASP A 78 -3.19 1.08 3.60
CA ASP A 78 -4.51 1.51 3.14
C ASP A 78 -5.65 0.89 3.96
N SER A 79 -5.92 1.52 5.10
CA SER A 79 -6.95 1.09 6.06
C SER A 79 -8.36 1.30 5.54
N LEU A 80 -8.58 2.34 4.71
CA LEU A 80 -9.89 2.63 4.16
C LEU A 80 -10.27 1.60 3.10
N CYS A 81 -9.35 1.27 2.19
CA CYS A 81 -9.55 0.20 1.23
C CYS A 81 -9.84 -1.14 1.93
N ARG A 82 -9.06 -1.50 2.95
CA ARG A 82 -9.31 -2.70 3.75
C ARG A 82 -10.72 -2.71 4.36
N GLN A 83 -11.14 -1.59 4.95
CA GLN A 83 -12.46 -1.46 5.55
C GLN A 83 -13.58 -1.60 4.51
N SER A 84 -13.45 -0.96 3.35
CA SER A 84 -14.43 -1.06 2.28
C SER A 84 -14.53 -2.48 1.72
N LEU A 85 -13.39 -3.16 1.48
CA LEU A 85 -13.38 -4.55 1.05
C LEU A 85 -14.04 -5.49 2.08
N HIS A 86 -13.81 -5.27 3.37
CA HIS A 86 -14.45 -6.04 4.42
C HIS A 86 -15.98 -5.88 4.41
N LYS A 87 -16.49 -4.64 4.24
CA LYS A 87 -17.92 -4.38 4.10
C LYS A 87 -18.51 -5.05 2.85
N LEU A 88 -17.87 -4.85 1.70
CA LEU A 88 -18.32 -5.46 0.44
C LEU A 88 -18.38 -6.99 0.52
N ARG A 89 -17.43 -7.63 1.20
CA ARG A 89 -17.42 -9.08 1.38
C ARG A 89 -18.57 -9.61 2.24
N ARG A 90 -19.15 -8.77 3.08
CA ARG A 90 -20.23 -9.10 4.02
C ARG A 90 -21.54 -8.41 3.66
N ILE A 91 -21.65 -7.86 2.45
CA ILE A 91 -22.76 -7.00 2.04
C ILE A 91 -24.13 -7.69 2.21
N VAL A 92 -24.20 -8.98 1.87
CA VAL A 92 -25.42 -9.80 2.02
C VAL A 92 -25.72 -10.06 3.50
N ASP A 93 -24.70 -10.34 4.32
CA ASP A 93 -24.85 -10.54 5.77
C ASP A 93 -25.34 -9.25 6.46
N GLU A 94 -24.98 -8.09 5.91
CA GLU A 94 -25.41 -6.77 6.37
C GLU A 94 -26.82 -6.38 5.87
N GLY A 95 -27.50 -7.27 5.13
CA GLY A 95 -28.86 -7.05 4.63
C GLY A 95 -28.94 -6.13 3.42
N ILE A 96 -27.82 -5.94 2.71
CA ILE A 96 -27.74 -5.10 1.52
C ILE A 96 -27.99 -5.97 0.28
N ASP A 97 -28.96 -5.57 -0.52
CA ASP A 97 -29.40 -6.22 -1.76
C ASP A 97 -29.51 -5.21 -2.91
N GLU A 98 -29.94 -5.65 -4.09
CA GLU A 98 -30.07 -4.80 -5.28
C GLU A 98 -30.95 -3.56 -5.05
N SER A 99 -31.95 -3.65 -4.17
CA SER A 99 -32.91 -2.58 -3.94
C SER A 99 -32.38 -1.45 -3.08
N ASN A 100 -31.38 -1.72 -2.23
CA ASN A 100 -30.81 -0.74 -1.29
C ASN A 100 -29.30 -0.48 -1.51
N PHE A 101 -28.66 -1.17 -2.46
CA PHE A 101 -27.22 -1.04 -2.72
C PHE A 101 -26.81 0.41 -3.02
N SER A 102 -27.56 1.11 -3.88
CA SER A 102 -27.27 2.50 -4.25
C SER A 102 -27.44 3.51 -3.11
N ASP A 103 -28.18 3.13 -2.06
CA ASP A 103 -28.43 3.99 -0.90
C ASP A 103 -27.37 3.81 0.18
N VAL A 104 -26.57 2.74 0.10
CA VAL A 104 -25.56 2.39 1.11
C VAL A 104 -24.14 2.52 0.58
N ILE A 105 -23.91 2.19 -0.68
CA ILE A 105 -22.58 2.23 -1.32
C ILE A 105 -22.51 3.44 -2.26
N PHE A 106 -21.76 4.45 -1.85
CA PHE A 106 -21.52 5.69 -2.63
C PHE A 106 -20.08 5.78 -3.13
N GLU A 107 -19.23 4.83 -2.73
CA GLU A 107 -17.80 4.83 -2.97
C GLU A 107 -17.48 4.48 -4.43
N THR A 108 -16.74 5.36 -5.10
CA THR A 108 -16.11 5.06 -6.38
C THR A 108 -14.71 4.53 -6.12
N PHE A 109 -14.49 3.24 -6.36
CA PHE A 109 -13.18 2.61 -6.22
C PHE A 109 -12.32 2.91 -7.46
N THR A 110 -11.21 3.62 -7.26
CA THR A 110 -10.20 3.85 -8.31
C THR A 110 -8.84 3.38 -7.80
N THR A 111 -8.02 2.85 -8.69
CA THR A 111 -6.61 2.54 -8.42
C THR A 111 -5.76 3.33 -9.40
N GLN A 112 -4.55 3.74 -8.99
CA GLN A 112 -3.57 4.19 -9.96
C GLN A 112 -3.19 3.01 -10.85
N LEU A 113 -3.28 3.23 -12.15
CA LEU A 113 -2.74 2.31 -13.12
C LEU A 113 -1.23 2.54 -13.24
N SER A 114 -0.54 1.52 -13.71
CA SER A 114 0.84 1.63 -14.20
C SER A 114 0.79 2.02 -15.67
N ASP A 115 0.35 3.23 -15.96
CA ASP A 115 0.44 3.87 -17.27
C ASP A 115 1.83 4.49 -17.53
#